data_AF-A0A4P7Z932-F1
#
_entry.id   AF-A0A4P7Z932-F1
#
_cell.length_a   1.000
_cell.length_b   1.000
_cell.length_c   1.000
_cell.angle_alpha   90.00
_cell.angle_beta   90.00
_cell.angle_gamma   90.00
#
_symmetry.space_group_name_H-M   'P 1'
#
loop_
_entity.id
_entity.type
_entity.pdbx_description
1 polymer ?
#
loop_
_entity_poly.entity_id
_entity_poly.type
_entity_poly.pdbx_seq_one_letter_code
_entity_poly.pdbx_strand_id
1 'polypeptide(L)'
;MAVVVVLKHVRLTRALQAIEMAAASLDGELAALQAAGQAGLLGNHAEEATLLRTYVRTLRVLLQAMTPDELDEAGLTERHGLAEAAVGRCATALRALERPQGGGPAMGIA
;
A
#
# COMPACT_ATOMS: atom_id res chain seq x y z
N MET A 1 18.37 -16.37 27.15
CA MET A 1 17.36 -16.77 26.16
C MET A 1 16.19 -15.78 26.09
N ALA A 2 15.54 -15.46 27.21
CA ALA A 2 14.39 -14.53 27.24
C ALA A 2 14.65 -13.13 26.62
N VAL A 3 15.80 -12.50 26.87
CA VAL A 3 16.11 -11.14 26.35
C VAL A 3 16.17 -11.09 24.81
N VAL A 4 16.64 -12.16 24.17
CA VAL A 4 16.74 -12.24 22.71
C VAL A 4 15.35 -12.36 22.07
N VAL A 5 14.47 -13.16 22.67
CA VAL A 5 13.07 -13.32 22.23
C VAL A 5 12.31 -12.00 22.36
N VAL A 6 12.45 -11.30 23.50
CA VAL A 6 11.82 -9.98 23.71
C VAL A 6 12.30 -8.97 22.68
N LEU A 7 13.61 -8.90 22.40
CA LEU A 7 14.15 -7.96 21.42
C LEU A 7 13.63 -8.26 20.00
N LYS A 8 13.51 -9.55 19.63
CA LYS A 8 12.96 -9.98 18.34
C LYS A 8 11.50 -9.51 18.19
N HIS A 9 10.65 -9.75 19.20
CA HIS A 9 9.25 -9.32 19.18
C HIS A 9 9.12 -7.79 19.09
N VAL A 10 9.93 -7.04 19.85
CA VAL A 10 9.94 -5.56 19.77
C VAL A 10 10.29 -5.07 18.37
N ARG A 11 11.29 -5.69 17.72
CA ARG A 11 11.68 -5.31 16.35
C ARG A 11 10.58 -5.63 15.34
N LEU A 12 9.92 -6.78 15.46
CA LEU A 12 8.82 -7.18 14.59
C LEU A 12 7.61 -6.24 14.76
N THR A 13 7.22 -5.94 16.00
CA THR A 13 6.16 -4.97 16.32
C THR A 13 6.45 -3.59 15.73
N ARG A 14 7.69 -3.09 15.85
CA ARG A 14 8.09 -1.79 15.29
C ARG A 14 8.08 -1.80 13.76
N ALA A 15 8.53 -2.89 13.14
CA ALA A 15 8.49 -3.02 11.69
C ALA A 15 7.04 -2.98 11.18
N LEU A 16 6.15 -3.72 11.83
CA LEU A 16 4.73 -3.74 11.48
C LEU A 16 4.07 -2.36 11.68
N GLN A 17 4.37 -1.69 12.79
CA GLN A 17 3.91 -0.32 13.03
C GLN A 17 4.40 0.67 11.96
N ALA A 18 5.65 0.54 11.51
CA ALA A 18 6.17 1.39 10.44
C ALA A 18 5.43 1.16 9.12
N ILE A 19 5.09 -0.10 8.80
CA ILE A 19 4.31 -0.43 7.60
C ILE A 19 2.89 0.13 7.70
N GLU A 20 2.25 0.05 8.86
CA GLU A 20 0.92 0.63 9.08
C GLU A 20 0.90 2.15 8.88
N MET A 21 1.87 2.85 9.46
CA MET A 21 2.01 4.30 9.28
C MET A 21 2.28 4.66 7.82
N ALA A 22 3.12 3.88 7.13
CA ALA A 22 3.38 4.05 5.71
C ALA A 22 2.12 3.84 4.86
N ALA A 23 1.33 2.79 5.14
CA ALA A 23 0.07 2.54 4.45
C ALA A 23 -0.96 3.65 4.69
N ALA A 24 -1.06 4.15 5.93
CA ALA A 24 -1.95 5.28 6.25
C ALA A 24 -1.53 6.58 5.55
N SER A 25 -0.22 6.85 5.45
CA SER A 25 0.30 7.99 4.68
C SER A 25 -0.03 7.87 3.19
N LEU A 26 0.15 6.68 2.64
CA LEU A 26 -0.16 6.38 1.24
C LEU A 26 -1.63 6.58 0.90
N ASP A 27 -2.55 6.20 1.79
CA ASP A 27 -3.98 6.37 1.54
C ASP A 27 -4.35 7.85 1.25
N GLY A 28 -3.67 8.80 1.90
CA GLY A 28 -3.85 10.24 1.63
C GLY A 28 -3.34 10.66 0.25
N GLU A 29 -2.13 10.24 -0.12
CA GLU A 29 -1.53 10.53 -1.43
C GLU A 29 -2.35 9.91 -2.57
N LEU A 30 -2.87 8.70 -2.36
CA LEU A 30 -3.69 8.00 -3.33
C LEU A 30 -5.06 8.66 -3.53
N ALA A 31 -5.67 9.20 -2.47
CA ALA A 31 -6.90 9.98 -2.59
C ALA A 31 -6.69 11.25 -3.43
N ALA A 32 -5.57 11.95 -3.21
CA ALA A 32 -5.21 13.13 -4.01
C ALA A 32 -4.97 12.76 -5.49
N LEU A 33 -4.25 11.67 -5.73
CA LEU A 33 -3.95 11.20 -7.08
C LEU A 33 -5.21 10.70 -7.82
N GLN A 34 -6.15 10.08 -7.11
CA GLN A 34 -7.47 9.74 -7.64
C GLN A 34 -8.27 10.97 -8.04
N ALA A 35 -8.30 12.02 -7.21
CA ALA A 35 -8.96 13.27 -7.55
C ALA A 35 -8.32 13.92 -8.80
N ALA A 36 -6.99 13.93 -8.89
CA ALA A 36 -6.28 14.39 -10.09
C ALA A 36 -6.62 13.54 -11.33
N GLY A 37 -6.75 12.23 -11.17
CA GLY A 37 -7.20 11.32 -12.21
C GLY A 37 -8.61 11.63 -12.71
N GLN A 38 -9.55 11.89 -11.81
CA GLN A 38 -10.93 12.29 -12.17
C GLN A 38 -10.98 13.66 -12.86
N ALA A 39 -10.04 14.56 -12.53
CA ALA A 39 -9.89 15.84 -13.21
C ALA A 39 -9.16 15.76 -14.57
N GLY A 40 -8.74 14.56 -15.01
CA GLY A 40 -7.97 14.38 -16.25
C GLY A 40 -6.52 14.85 -16.16
N LEU A 41 -6.01 15.12 -14.96
CA LEU A 41 -4.66 15.65 -14.70
C LEU A 41 -3.64 14.56 -14.39
N LEU A 42 -3.99 13.28 -14.52
CA LEU A 42 -3.11 12.16 -14.15
C LEU A 42 -1.76 12.18 -14.87
N GLY A 43 -1.72 12.71 -16.10
CA GLY A 43 -0.47 12.87 -16.85
C GLY A 43 0.57 13.75 -16.13
N ASN A 44 0.11 14.74 -15.36
CA ASN A 44 0.99 15.62 -14.56
C ASN A 44 1.58 14.90 -13.33
N HIS A 45 1.05 13.73 -12.99
CA HIS A 45 1.43 12.95 -11.80
C HIS A 45 1.93 11.53 -12.17
N ALA A 46 2.37 11.31 -13.41
CA ALA A 46 2.80 9.98 -13.88
C ALA A 46 4.02 9.44 -13.11
N GLU A 47 4.98 10.30 -12.79
CA GLU A 47 6.16 9.96 -11.98
C GLU A 47 5.78 9.63 -10.54
N GLU A 48 4.93 10.45 -9.93
CA GLU A 48 4.41 10.24 -8.58
C GLU A 48 3.67 8.90 -8.48
N ALA A 49 2.78 8.60 -9.43
CA ALA A 49 2.09 7.32 -9.51
C ALA A 49 3.08 6.13 -9.59
N THR A 50 4.20 6.29 -10.30
CA THR A 50 5.23 5.26 -10.45
C THR A 50 6.03 5.07 -9.15
N LEU A 51 6.36 6.16 -8.46
CA LEU A 51 6.99 6.12 -7.15
C LEU A 51 6.10 5.40 -6.14
N LEU A 52 4.81 5.74 -6.10
CA LEU A 52 3.82 5.14 -5.20
C LEU A 52 3.66 3.63 -5.45
N ARG A 53 3.64 3.18 -6.71
CA ARG A 53 3.66 1.74 -7.03
C ARG A 53 4.89 1.03 -6.49
N THR A 54 6.04 1.65 -6.64
CA THR A 54 7.31 1.10 -6.14
C THR A 54 7.26 0.99 -4.62
N TYR A 55 6.77 2.02 -3.94
CA TYR A 55 6.66 2.03 -2.49
C TYR A 55 5.68 0.97 -1.97
N VAL A 56 4.49 0.88 -2.56
CA VAL A 56 3.50 -0.18 -2.24
C VAL A 56 4.06 -1.58 -2.49
N ARG A 57 4.83 -1.79 -3.57
CA ARG A 57 5.51 -3.07 -3.82
C ARG A 57 6.53 -3.38 -2.73
N THR A 58 7.30 -2.40 -2.28
CA THR A 58 8.26 -2.57 -1.17
C THR A 58 7.56 -2.96 0.12
N LEU A 59 6.44 -2.31 0.48
CA LEU A 59 5.66 -2.66 1.67
C LEU A 59 5.15 -4.11 1.61
N ARG A 60 4.69 -4.58 0.44
CA ARG A 60 4.28 -5.98 0.26
C ARG A 60 5.42 -6.95 0.47
N VAL A 61 6.61 -6.66 -0.07
CA VAL A 61 7.79 -7.50 0.13
C VAL A 61 8.16 -7.57 1.61
N LEU A 62 8.09 -6.46 2.33
CA LEU A 62 8.36 -6.42 3.77
C LEU A 62 7.35 -7.26 4.57
N LEU A 63 6.05 -7.20 4.23
CA LEU A 63 5.02 -8.03 4.85
C LEU A 63 5.21 -9.52 4.56
N GLN A 64 5.58 -9.87 3.32
CA GLN A 64 5.85 -11.25 2.91
C GLN A 64 7.13 -11.84 3.53
N ALA A 65 8.06 -10.98 3.94
CA ALA A 65 9.28 -11.39 4.63
C ALA A 65 9.04 -11.74 6.11
N MET A 66 7.88 -11.36 6.68
CA MET A 66 7.51 -11.75 8.04
C MET A 66 7.00 -13.20 8.02
N THR A 67 7.59 -14.07 8.82
CA THR A 67 7.20 -15.48 8.83
C THR A 67 5.96 -15.71 9.70
N PRO A 68 5.05 -16.63 9.33
CA PRO A 68 3.84 -16.91 10.12
C PRO A 68 4.16 -17.34 11.56
N ASP A 69 5.19 -18.17 11.74
CA ASP A 69 5.61 -18.66 13.06
C ASP A 69 6.07 -17.49 13.96
N GLU A 70 6.82 -16.54 13.42
CA GLU A 70 7.27 -15.35 14.17
C GLU A 70 6.12 -14.40 14.52
N LEU A 71 5.11 -14.32 13.66
CA LEU A 71 3.92 -13.53 13.90
C LEU A 71 3.05 -14.17 14.99
N ASP A 72 2.91 -15.49 14.98
CA ASP A 72 2.15 -16.24 15.99
C ASP A 72 2.83 -16.18 17.36
N GLU A 73 4.14 -16.44 17.43
CA GLU A 73 4.95 -16.33 18.65
C GLU A 73 4.88 -14.92 19.27
N ALA A 74 4.78 -13.88 18.44
CA ALA A 74 4.68 -12.49 18.88
C ALA A 74 3.24 -12.00 19.11
N GLY A 75 2.22 -12.82 18.81
CA GLY A 75 0.81 -12.43 18.90
C GLY A 75 0.40 -11.32 17.92
N LEU A 76 1.02 -11.26 16.75
CA LEU A 76 0.86 -10.19 15.76
C LEU A 76 0.06 -10.61 14.52
N THR A 77 -0.43 -11.84 14.44
CA THR A 77 -1.13 -12.39 13.26
C THR A 77 -2.30 -11.52 12.78
N GLU A 78 -3.17 -11.09 13.70
CA GLU A 78 -4.31 -10.21 13.35
C GLU A 78 -3.83 -8.86 12.79
N ARG A 79 -2.84 -8.27 13.46
CA ARG A 79 -2.28 -6.97 13.09
C ARG A 79 -1.56 -7.03 11.74
N HIS A 80 -0.87 -8.12 11.45
CA HIS A 80 -0.27 -8.39 10.15
C HIS A 80 -1.33 -8.49 9.06
N GLY A 81 -2.42 -9.23 9.30
CA GLY A 81 -3.54 -9.30 8.35
C GLY A 81 -4.18 -7.92 8.07
N LEU A 82 -4.30 -7.07 9.08
CA LEU A 82 -4.77 -5.68 8.90
C LEU A 82 -3.81 -4.85 8.05
N ALA A 83 -2.50 -4.98 8.27
CA ALA A 83 -1.50 -4.30 7.46
C ALA A 83 -1.49 -4.80 6.01
N GLU A 84 -1.62 -6.11 5.78
CA GLU A 84 -1.78 -6.69 4.44
C GLU A 84 -3.02 -6.14 3.73
N ALA A 85 -4.15 -6.08 4.43
CA ALA A 85 -5.38 -5.51 3.90
C ALA A 85 -5.20 -4.03 3.52
N ALA A 86 -4.52 -3.24 4.37
CA ALA A 86 -4.25 -1.83 4.09
C ALA A 86 -3.38 -1.66 2.83
N VAL A 87 -2.23 -2.32 2.77
CA VAL A 87 -1.35 -2.27 1.59
C VAL A 87 -2.05 -2.84 0.34
N GLY A 88 -2.93 -3.83 0.50
CA GLY A 88 -3.80 -4.37 -0.54
C GLY A 88 -4.77 -3.34 -1.13
N ARG A 89 -5.37 -2.49 -0.29
CA ARG A 89 -6.21 -1.37 -0.72
C ARG A 89 -5.40 -0.34 -1.50
N CYS A 90 -4.22 0.07 -1.00
CA CYS A 90 -3.34 1.02 -1.69
C CYS A 90 -2.99 0.55 -3.11
N ALA A 91 -2.62 -0.72 -3.25
CA ALA A 91 -2.31 -1.31 -4.56
C ALA A 91 -3.53 -1.40 -5.50
N THR A 92 -4.72 -1.58 -4.95
CA THR A 92 -5.96 -1.61 -5.73
C THR A 92 -6.32 -0.22 -6.22
N ALA A 93 -6.16 0.80 -5.38
CA ALA A 93 -6.30 2.20 -5.78
C ALA A 93 -5.35 2.57 -6.92
N LEU A 94 -4.06 2.20 -6.83
CA LEU A 94 -3.08 2.45 -7.90
C LEU A 94 -3.43 1.78 -9.22
N ARG A 95 -3.92 0.53 -9.18
CA ARG A 95 -4.38 -0.19 -10.39
C ARG A 95 -5.60 0.45 -11.02
N ALA A 96 -6.50 1.04 -10.22
CA ALA A 96 -7.66 1.74 -10.74
C ALA A 96 -7.27 2.98 -11.57
N LEU A 97 -6.13 3.62 -11.25
CA LEU A 97 -5.61 4.77 -11.99
C LEU A 97 -5.05 4.40 -13.37
N GLU A 98 -4.62 3.16 -13.57
CA GLU A 98 -4.07 2.67 -14.86
C GLU A 98 -5.15 2.29 -15.87
N ARG A 99 -6.36 2.00 -15.39
CA ARG A 99 -7.46 1.67 -16.29
C ARG A 99 -7.82 2.95 -17.04
N PRO A 100 -7.81 2.95 -18.39
CA PRO A 100 -8.33 4.08 -19.14
C PRO A 100 -9.73 4.35 -18.62
N GLN A 101 -10.00 5.59 -18.22
CA GLN A 101 -11.37 6.04 -17.99
C GLN A 101 -12.06 6.11 -19.36
N GLY A 102 -12.34 4.95 -19.93
CA GLY A 102 -13.06 4.79 -21.19
C GLY A 102 -14.50 5.17 -20.95
N GLY A 103 -14.86 6.40 -21.31
CA GLY A 103 -16.21 6.91 -21.15
C GLY A 103 -16.40 8.36 -21.56
N GLY A 104 -15.73 8.81 -22.62
CA GLY A 104 -16.14 10.03 -23.34
C GLY A 104 -16.98 9.64 -24.56
N PRO A 105 -18.12 10.29 -24.85
CA PRO A 105 -18.94 9.94 -25.99
C PRO A 105 -18.10 10.14 -27.25
N ALA A 106 -17.98 9.09 -28.07
CA ALA A 106 -17.55 9.24 -29.44
C ALA A 106 -18.62 10.09 -30.15
N MET A 107 -18.43 11.41 -30.14
CA MET A 107 -19.17 12.34 -30.96
C MET A 107 -18.69 12.13 -32.39
N GLY A 108 -19.24 11.09 -33.02
CA GLY A 108 -19.17 10.87 -34.45
C GLY A 108 -19.96 11.97 -35.12
N ILE A 109 -19.27 12.98 -35.59
CA ILE A 109 -19.72 13.87 -36.65
C ILE A 109 -19.25 13.24 -37.96
N ALA A 110 -20.17 12.61 -38.66
CA ALA A 110 -20.15 12.38 -40.10
C ALA A 110 -21.59 12.39 -40.60
#